data_AF-A0A7Z1MX34-F1
#
_entry.id   AF-A0A7Z1MX34-F1
#
_cell.length_a   1.000
_cell.length_b   1.000
_cell.length_c   1.000
_cell.angle_alpha   90.00
_cell.angle_beta   90.00
_cell.angle_gamma   90.00
#
_symmetry.space_group_name_H-M   'P 1'
#
loop_
_entity.id
_entity.type
_entity.pdbx_description
1 polymer ?
#
loop_
_entity_poly.entity_id
_entity_poly.type
_entity_poly.pdbx_seq_one_letter_code
_entity_poly.pdbx_strand_id
1 'polypeptide(L)'
;MDKFKSMTELKELTKEGKDWEIECENRSSIVTILALHGGGIEPATTELAYTIAHCGDYNYFSFKGMRSKGNNELHVTSTHYDDQIALDLVRGSQRTVAIHGCEGNKSVAYIGGSDDRLIELITESLED
;
A
#
# COMPACT_ATOMS: atom_id res chain seq x y z
N MET A 1 -13.79 -10.59 -5.46
CA MET A 1 -13.65 -11.27 -4.16
C MET A 1 -12.24 -11.78 -4.09
N ASP A 2 -11.56 -11.53 -2.98
CA ASP A 2 -10.16 -11.92 -2.82
C ASP A 2 -10.01 -13.43 -2.79
N LYS A 3 -8.89 -13.92 -3.32
CA LYS A 3 -8.56 -15.35 -3.31
C LYS A 3 -8.24 -15.84 -1.90
N PHE A 4 -7.58 -14.99 -1.11
CA PHE A 4 -7.21 -15.24 0.28
C PHE A 4 -8.03 -14.33 1.18
N LYS A 5 -8.38 -14.82 2.37
CA LYS A 5 -9.17 -14.12 3.37
C LYS A 5 -8.33 -13.21 4.25
N SER A 6 -7.01 -13.42 4.30
CA SER A 6 -6.08 -12.58 5.03
C SER A 6 -4.65 -12.73 4.49
N MET A 7 -3.74 -11.85 4.92
CA MET A 7 -2.31 -11.96 4.61
C MET A 7 -1.68 -13.17 5.27
N THR A 8 -2.14 -13.56 6.46
CA THR A 8 -1.71 -14.82 7.11
C THR A 8 -1.96 -16.03 6.21
N GLU A 9 -3.18 -16.17 5.68
CA GLU A 9 -3.52 -17.27 4.75
C GLU A 9 -2.72 -17.17 3.44
N LEU A 10 -2.59 -15.96 2.88
CA LEU A 10 -1.80 -15.73 1.67
C LEU A 10 -0.35 -16.19 1.86
N LYS A 11 0.30 -15.79 2.96
CA LYS A 11 1.71 -16.12 3.24
C LYS A 11 1.92 -17.61 3.54
N GLU A 12 0.94 -18.29 4.12
CA GLU A 12 0.99 -19.74 4.34
C GLU A 12 0.93 -20.52 3.02
N LEU A 13 0.13 -20.04 2.06
CA LEU A 13 -0.17 -20.75 0.81
C LEU A 13 0.67 -20.29 -0.40
N THR A 14 1.55 -19.31 -0.23
CA THR A 14 2.42 -18.77 -1.28
C THR A 14 3.85 -18.61 -0.78
N LYS A 15 4.79 -18.22 -1.65
CA LYS A 15 6.21 -18.20 -1.32
C LYS A 15 6.85 -16.82 -1.54
N GLU A 16 7.45 -16.28 -0.48
CA GLU A 16 8.29 -15.08 -0.52
C GLU A 16 9.48 -15.26 -1.49
N GLY A 17 9.85 -14.18 -2.19
CA GLY A 17 10.91 -14.16 -3.21
C GLY A 17 10.53 -14.85 -4.52
N LYS A 18 9.33 -15.44 -4.62
CA LYS A 18 8.79 -16.04 -5.85
C LYS A 18 7.46 -15.41 -6.24
N ASP A 19 6.52 -15.41 -5.30
CA ASP A 19 5.17 -14.87 -5.50
C ASP A 19 5.10 -13.41 -5.09
N TRP A 20 5.78 -13.07 -4.00
CA TRP A 20 5.77 -11.73 -3.41
C TRP A 20 7.06 -11.44 -2.64
N GLU A 21 7.29 -10.17 -2.33
CA GLU A 21 8.28 -9.70 -1.37
C GLU A 21 7.72 -8.50 -0.58
N ILE A 22 8.31 -8.21 0.58
CA ILE A 22 7.99 -7.01 1.36
C ILE A 22 9.20 -6.07 1.32
N GLU A 23 8.95 -4.82 0.95
CA GLU A 23 9.87 -3.72 1.20
C GLU A 23 9.34 -2.89 2.37
N CYS A 24 10.19 -2.57 3.34
CA CYS A 24 9.81 -1.70 4.44
C CYS A 24 10.98 -0.88 4.95
N GLU A 25 10.68 0.35 5.37
CA GLU A 25 11.63 1.24 6.04
C GLU A 25 10.93 1.94 7.20
N ASN A 26 11.39 1.68 8.42
CA ASN A 26 10.94 2.41 9.60
C ASN A 26 11.96 3.49 9.94
N ARG A 27 11.59 4.76 9.71
CA ARG A 27 12.40 5.94 9.97
C ARG A 27 12.06 6.59 11.32
N SER A 28 11.24 5.93 12.14
CA SER A 28 10.64 6.50 13.34
C SER A 28 9.83 7.79 13.05
N SER A 29 9.34 7.93 11.82
CA SER A 29 8.49 9.04 11.42
C SER A 29 7.09 8.86 12.00
N ILE A 30 6.41 9.97 12.30
CA ILE A 30 4.99 9.94 12.71
C ILE A 30 4.04 9.72 11.53
N VAL A 31 4.56 9.64 10.31
CA VAL A 31 3.81 9.39 9.08
C VAL A 31 4.32 8.09 8.44
N THR A 32 3.39 7.25 7.99
CA THR A 32 3.69 6.10 7.14
C THR A 32 3.03 6.26 5.78
N ILE A 33 3.79 6.02 4.71
CA ILE A 33 3.28 5.86 3.36
C ILE A 33 3.33 4.38 3.02
N LEU A 34 2.24 3.80 2.55
CA LEU A 34 2.20 2.37 2.27
C LEU A 34 1.45 2.01 0.99
N ALA A 35 1.90 0.95 0.34
CA ALA A 35 1.23 0.26 -0.75
C ALA A 35 0.96 -1.19 -0.34
N LEU A 36 -0.25 -1.48 0.14
CA LEU A 36 -0.66 -2.86 0.50
C LEU A 36 -0.71 -3.77 -0.73
N HIS A 37 -0.86 -3.18 -1.92
CA HIS A 37 -1.04 -3.86 -3.20
C HIS A 37 0.05 -3.47 -4.19
N GLY A 38 1.29 -3.46 -3.74
CA GLY A 38 2.47 -3.11 -4.53
C GLY A 38 2.84 -4.10 -5.65
N GLY A 39 3.84 -3.71 -6.42
CA GLY A 39 4.40 -4.48 -7.53
C GLY A 39 3.35 -4.72 -8.61
N GLY A 40 3.17 -5.98 -8.99
CA GLY A 40 2.20 -6.34 -10.02
C GLY A 40 0.74 -6.43 -9.58
N ILE A 41 0.40 -6.22 -8.30
CA ILE A 41 -0.98 -6.33 -7.79
C ILE A 41 -1.80 -5.14 -8.27
N GLU A 42 -1.40 -3.93 -7.84
CA GLU A 42 -1.85 -2.64 -8.36
C GLU A 42 -0.61 -1.90 -8.89
N PRO A 43 -0.36 -1.95 -10.21
CA PRO A 43 0.87 -1.42 -10.80
C PRO A 43 1.17 0.03 -10.44
N ALA A 44 2.45 0.36 -10.32
CA ALA A 44 3.01 1.69 -9.99
C ALA A 44 2.80 2.18 -8.55
N THR A 45 2.03 1.50 -7.72
CA THR A 45 1.78 1.91 -6.32
C THR A 45 3.05 1.82 -5.45
N THR A 46 3.91 0.82 -5.69
CA THR A 46 5.22 0.68 -5.01
C THR A 46 6.10 1.88 -5.30
N GLU A 47 6.30 2.21 -6.56
CA GLU A 47 7.18 3.31 -6.98
C GLU A 47 6.66 4.65 -6.42
N LEU A 48 5.35 4.88 -6.49
CA LEU A 48 4.74 6.10 -5.96
C LEU A 48 4.87 6.18 -4.42
N ALA A 49 4.55 5.12 -3.69
CA ALA A 49 4.70 5.07 -2.24
C ALA A 49 6.15 5.27 -1.81
N TYR A 50 7.10 4.64 -2.51
CA TYR A 50 8.53 4.80 -2.27
C TYR A 50 8.97 6.25 -2.48
N THR A 51 8.59 6.87 -3.60
CA THR A 51 8.95 8.27 -3.89
C THR A 51 8.40 9.23 -2.86
N ILE A 52 7.11 9.13 -2.49
CA ILE A 52 6.50 10.01 -1.48
C ILE A 52 7.21 9.84 -0.13
N ALA A 53 7.46 8.60 0.30
CA ALA A 53 8.13 8.34 1.56
C ALA A 53 9.55 8.92 1.61
N HIS A 54 10.30 8.74 0.53
CA HIS A 54 11.68 9.23 0.44
C HIS A 54 11.78 10.75 0.34
N CYS A 55 10.88 11.39 -0.41
CA CYS A 55 10.85 12.86 -0.49
C CYS A 55 10.44 13.50 0.85
N GLY A 56 9.58 12.83 1.62
CA GLY A 56 9.08 13.34 2.91
C GLY A 56 9.82 12.86 4.15
N ASP A 57 10.80 11.96 4.01
CA ASP A 57 11.46 11.24 5.11
C ASP A 57 10.44 10.53 6.04
N TYR A 58 9.48 9.85 5.43
CA TYR A 58 8.42 9.09 6.10
C TYR A 58 8.74 7.59 6.18
N ASN A 59 8.03 6.86 7.05
CA ASN A 59 8.10 5.41 7.00
C ASN A 59 7.51 4.91 5.68
N TYR A 60 8.03 3.79 5.19
CA TYR A 60 7.63 3.17 3.92
C TYR A 60 7.27 1.70 4.13
N PHE A 61 6.22 1.26 3.42
CA PHE A 61 5.88 -0.15 3.29
C PHE A 61 5.33 -0.45 1.90
N SER A 62 5.75 -1.56 1.30
CA SER A 62 5.12 -2.10 0.10
C SER A 62 5.11 -3.63 0.14
N PHE A 63 3.93 -4.24 -0.02
CA PHE A 63 3.82 -5.67 -0.31
C PHE A 63 3.74 -5.86 -1.82
N LYS A 64 4.77 -6.45 -2.42
CA LYS A 64 4.97 -6.47 -3.87
C LYS A 64 4.61 -7.82 -4.45
N GLY A 65 3.64 -7.87 -5.36
CA GLY A 65 3.44 -9.05 -6.21
C GLY A 65 4.55 -9.16 -7.27
N MET A 66 5.24 -10.31 -7.30
CA MET A 66 6.42 -10.54 -8.15
C MET A 66 6.16 -11.47 -9.35
N ARG A 67 4.94 -12.00 -9.48
CA ARG A 67 4.63 -12.99 -10.53
C ARG A 67 4.67 -12.33 -11.90
N SER A 68 5.04 -13.08 -12.93
CA SER A 68 4.93 -12.60 -14.32
C SER A 68 3.48 -12.44 -14.79
N LYS A 69 2.53 -13.09 -14.11
CA LYS A 69 1.08 -13.01 -14.35
C LYS A 69 0.31 -13.44 -13.10
N GLY A 70 -0.95 -12.99 -12.99
CA GLY A 70 -1.85 -13.42 -11.91
C GLY A 70 -1.52 -12.83 -10.54
N ASN A 71 -0.93 -11.63 -10.49
CA ASN A 71 -0.70 -10.92 -9.22
C ASN A 71 -2.00 -10.41 -8.58
N ASN A 72 -3.07 -10.22 -9.36
CA ASN A 72 -4.40 -9.90 -8.83
C ASN A 72 -4.91 -10.97 -7.85
N GLU A 73 -4.41 -12.21 -7.92
CA GLU A 73 -4.72 -13.25 -6.94
C GLU A 73 -4.07 -13.02 -5.56
N LEU A 74 -3.04 -12.18 -5.48
CA LEU A 74 -2.35 -11.82 -4.23
C LEU A 74 -2.99 -10.61 -3.55
N HIS A 75 -4.07 -10.07 -4.10
CA HIS A 75 -4.83 -8.98 -3.47
C HIS A 75 -5.59 -9.52 -2.24
N VAL A 76 -5.40 -8.83 -1.11
CA VAL A 76 -6.19 -8.96 0.11
C VAL A 76 -6.67 -7.56 0.48
N THR A 77 -7.98 -7.35 0.56
CA THR A 77 -8.58 -6.05 0.84
C THR A 77 -8.11 -5.47 2.17
N SER A 78 -7.98 -4.15 2.23
CA SER A 78 -7.42 -3.43 3.39
C SER A 78 -8.15 -3.76 4.71
N THR A 79 -9.45 -4.07 4.67
CA THR A 79 -10.23 -4.45 5.87
C THR A 79 -9.91 -5.84 6.42
N HIS A 80 -9.22 -6.68 5.65
CA HIS A 80 -8.77 -8.02 6.06
C HIS A 80 -7.25 -8.15 6.11
N TYR A 81 -6.52 -7.04 5.99
CA TYR A 81 -5.07 -7.04 5.90
C TYR A 81 -4.43 -7.19 7.29
N ASP A 82 -3.95 -8.39 7.62
CA ASP A 82 -3.41 -8.78 8.93
C ASP A 82 -1.88 -8.98 8.95
N ASP A 83 -1.16 -8.36 8.00
CA ASP A 83 0.31 -8.38 8.00
C ASP A 83 0.88 -7.61 9.19
N GLN A 84 1.65 -8.28 10.04
CA GLN A 84 2.14 -7.66 11.28
C GLN A 84 3.11 -6.50 11.04
N ILE A 85 3.91 -6.51 9.97
CA ILE A 85 4.87 -5.44 9.67
C ILE A 85 4.11 -4.16 9.30
N ALA A 86 3.10 -4.27 8.43
CA ALA A 86 2.24 -3.15 8.07
C ALA A 86 1.47 -2.62 9.29
N LEU A 87 0.89 -3.52 10.10
CA LEU A 87 0.14 -3.15 11.28
C LEU A 87 1.01 -2.42 12.32
N ASP A 88 2.25 -2.84 12.51
CA ASP A 88 3.15 -2.20 13.47
C ASP A 88 3.56 -0.78 13.03
N LEU A 89 3.82 -0.58 11.73
CA LEU A 89 4.07 0.76 11.18
C LEU A 89 2.86 1.69 11.35
N VAL A 90 1.67 1.21 11.03
CA VAL A 90 0.43 1.99 11.17
C VAL A 90 0.16 2.33 12.64
N ARG A 91 0.28 1.36 13.55
CA ARG A 91 0.08 1.58 15.00
C ARG A 91 1.10 2.55 15.60
N GLY A 92 2.31 2.58 15.06
CA GLY A 92 3.37 3.49 15.48
C GLY A 92 3.25 4.91 14.91
N SER A 93 2.34 5.14 13.95
CA SER A 93 2.21 6.41 13.23
C SER A 93 1.01 7.21 13.71
N GLN A 94 1.11 8.55 13.65
CA GLN A 94 -0.03 9.43 13.84
C GLN A 94 -0.90 9.51 12.58
N ARG A 95 -0.28 9.39 11.40
CA ARG A 95 -0.97 9.41 10.11
C ARG A 95 -0.45 8.32 9.19
N THR A 96 -1.33 7.82 8.33
CA THR A 96 -0.97 6.88 7.28
C THR A 96 -1.64 7.29 5.98
N VAL A 97 -0.88 7.27 4.89
CA VAL A 97 -1.41 7.43 3.53
C VAL A 97 -1.21 6.10 2.80
N ALA A 98 -2.33 5.47 2.41
CA ALA A 98 -2.32 4.25 1.63
C ALA A 98 -2.48 4.59 0.14
N ILE A 99 -1.59 4.06 -0.68
CA ILE A 99 -1.60 4.22 -2.14
C ILE A 99 -2.23 2.98 -2.76
N HIS A 100 -3.31 3.18 -3.51
CA HIS A 100 -4.03 2.14 -4.23
C HIS A 100 -4.16 2.48 -5.71
N GLY A 101 -4.16 1.45 -6.54
CA GLY A 101 -4.54 1.51 -7.95
C GLY A 101 -5.98 1.05 -8.17
N CYS A 102 -6.64 1.61 -9.17
CA CYS A 102 -7.94 1.12 -9.60
C CYS A 102 -8.00 1.06 -11.14
N GLU A 103 -8.81 0.14 -11.66
CA GLU A 103 -9.04 0.07 -13.10
C GLU A 103 -9.84 1.29 -13.58
N GLY A 104 -9.39 1.89 -14.67
CA GLY A 104 -10.03 3.06 -15.26
C GLY A 104 -9.31 3.53 -16.51
N ASN A 105 -10.00 4.34 -17.32
CA ASN A 105 -9.46 4.94 -18.54
C ASN A 105 -9.27 6.45 -18.43
N LYS A 106 -9.52 7.03 -17.25
CA LYS A 106 -9.35 8.44 -16.96
C LYS A 106 -8.17 8.63 -16.01
N SER A 107 -7.43 9.70 -16.20
CA SER A 107 -6.47 10.18 -15.20
C SER A 107 -7.25 10.84 -14.06
N VAL A 108 -7.51 10.09 -13.00
CA VAL A 108 -8.25 10.56 -11.82
C VAL A 108 -7.67 9.91 -10.57
N ALA A 109 -7.57 10.68 -9.48
CA ALA A 109 -7.28 10.17 -8.15
C ALA A 109 -8.56 10.26 -7.31
N TYR A 110 -8.93 9.15 -6.66
CA TYR A 110 -10.00 9.14 -5.67
C TYR A 110 -9.38 9.21 -4.28
N ILE A 111 -9.73 10.24 -3.52
CA ILE A 111 -9.16 10.50 -2.20
C ILE A 111 -10.24 10.24 -1.16
N GLY A 112 -9.89 9.50 -0.11
CA GLY A 112 -10.78 9.14 0.99
C GLY A 112 -9.98 8.81 2.25
N GLY A 113 -10.66 8.29 3.28
CA GLY A 113 -10.06 7.99 4.57
C GLY A 113 -10.78 8.70 5.72
N SER A 114 -10.19 8.66 6.92
CA SER A 114 -10.78 9.24 8.14
C SER A 114 -10.17 10.58 8.58
N ASP A 115 -9.14 11.07 7.89
CA ASP A 115 -8.52 12.38 8.17
C ASP A 115 -9.04 13.39 7.13
N ASP A 116 -10.23 13.95 7.39
CA ASP A 116 -10.91 14.90 6.49
C ASP A 116 -10.00 16.08 6.11
N ARG A 117 -9.20 16.57 7.06
CA ARG A 117 -8.30 17.69 6.81
C ARG A 117 -7.17 17.32 5.85
N LEU A 118 -6.61 16.12 5.98
CA LEU A 118 -5.59 15.65 5.06
C LEU A 118 -6.17 15.38 3.66
N ILE A 119 -7.40 14.87 3.57
CA ILE A 119 -8.11 14.67 2.30
C ILE A 119 -8.24 16.00 1.56
N GLU A 120 -8.70 17.06 2.24
CA GLU A 120 -8.80 18.42 1.66
C GLU A 120 -7.44 18.89 1.12
N LEU A 121 -6.39 18.83 1.93
CA LEU A 121 -5.05 19.33 1.58
C LEU A 121 -4.43 18.59 0.38
N ILE A 122 -4.58 17.25 0.32
CA ILE A 122 -4.09 16.46 -0.81
C ILE A 122 -4.90 16.78 -2.07
N THR A 123 -6.22 16.93 -1.94
CA THR A 123 -7.09 17.27 -3.08
C THR A 123 -6.69 18.60 -3.68
N GLU A 124 -6.59 19.65 -2.85
CA GLU A 124 -6.14 20.98 -3.28
C GLU A 124 -4.76 20.92 -3.96
N SER A 125 -3.81 20.18 -3.38
CA SER A 125 -2.44 20.09 -3.91
C SER A 125 -2.33 19.34 -5.26
N LEU A 126 -3.34 18.55 -5.64
CA LEU A 126 -3.36 17.79 -6.90
C LEU A 126 -4.16 18.49 -8.01
N GLU A 127 -4.91 19.54 -7.68
CA GLU A 127 -5.66 20.36 -8.65
C GLU A 127 -4.83 21.53 -9.22
N ASP A 128 -3.70 21.86 -8.58
CA ASP A 128 -2.72 22.89 -8.99
C ASP A 128 -1.79 22.44 -10.14
#